data_AF-A0A2I0TIM1-F1
#
_entry.id   AF-A0A2I0TIM1-F1
#
_cell.length_a   1.000
_cell.length_b   1.000
_cell.length_c   1.000
_cell.angle_alpha   90.00
_cell.angle_beta   90.00
_cell.angle_gamma   90.00
#
_symmetry.space_group_name_H-M   'P 1'
#
loop_
_entity.id
_entity.type
_entity.pdbx_description
1 polymer ?
#
loop_
_entity_poly.entity_id
_entity_poly.type
_entity_poly.pdbx_seq_one_letter_code
_entity_poly.pdbx_strand_id
1 'polypeptide(L)'
;MSRLLSLQTRVQEMEEEACVLTTSKNQAELTAQAAFKENRELKEELHEQNAKLNKYLKECEESMTQASKMSRKYEDLLTQLSGFLDTDIREKEKPQEHLTSKYLKFLEQLNEKMKLDSLAAEVGFDMNEDAILARVEQLVKLEGDAVIENKTMAYSLRRKLKTQKEKLESKELHMNLLRQKITQLEEEKQVRSALAAERDEANLAVRKLHKMMERLQNQLDLARETNTDLKAKLSETNELKIKTLEQNRTIEELNKSQSKLERMKEKAEKQLTSVKSELLLKEHKAAEDKEKNRNMLEAVTSEMKVLKTTLAELEKRERQVCSAFHGYHYV
;
A
#
# COMPACT_ATOMS: atom_id res chain seq x y z
N MET A 1 -34.32 -60.91 189.60
CA MET A 1 -35.14 -60.00 188.76
C MET A 1 -34.28 -58.96 188.01
N SER A 2 -33.49 -58.10 188.68
CA SER A 2 -32.74 -56.98 188.06
C SER A 2 -32.07 -57.24 186.69
N ARG A 3 -31.33 -58.34 186.48
CA ARG A 3 -30.66 -58.64 185.20
C ARG A 3 -31.59 -58.78 183.99
N LEU A 4 -32.88 -59.05 184.18
CA LEU A 4 -33.81 -59.33 183.09
C LEU A 4 -34.26 -58.03 182.38
N LEU A 5 -34.53 -56.98 183.16
CA LEU A 5 -34.88 -55.65 182.65
C LEU A 5 -33.75 -55.03 181.82
N SER A 6 -32.50 -55.10 182.28
CA SER A 6 -31.35 -54.58 181.53
C SER A 6 -31.10 -55.31 180.20
N LEU A 7 -31.47 -56.59 180.11
CA LEU A 7 -31.46 -57.32 178.84
C LEU A 7 -32.63 -56.91 177.94
N GLN A 8 -33.83 -56.68 178.50
CA GLN A 8 -34.97 -56.17 177.73
C GLN A 8 -34.69 -54.79 177.13
N THR A 9 -34.19 -53.81 177.91
CA THR A 9 -33.86 -52.48 177.39
C THR A 9 -32.86 -52.55 176.25
N ARG A 10 -31.79 -53.35 176.37
CA ARG A 10 -30.78 -53.45 175.30
C ARG A 10 -31.23 -54.28 174.10
N VAL A 11 -32.20 -55.20 174.27
CA VAL A 11 -32.89 -55.82 173.12
C VAL A 11 -33.74 -54.78 172.41
N GLN A 12 -34.48 -53.96 173.16
CA GLN A 12 -35.33 -52.90 172.61
C GLN A 12 -34.53 -51.79 171.90
N GLU A 13 -33.37 -51.40 172.45
CA GLU A 13 -32.40 -50.51 171.79
C GLU A 13 -31.88 -51.11 170.47
N MET A 14 -31.51 -52.40 170.45
CA MET A 14 -31.08 -53.07 169.20
C MET A 14 -32.24 -53.27 168.20
N GLU A 15 -33.48 -53.42 168.67
CA GLU A 15 -34.68 -53.50 167.81
C GLU A 15 -34.99 -52.12 167.19
N GLU A 16 -34.82 -51.03 167.94
CA GLU A 16 -34.92 -49.66 167.42
C GLU A 16 -33.77 -49.32 166.45
N GLU A 17 -32.52 -49.65 166.80
CA GLU A 17 -31.37 -49.51 165.89
C GLU A 17 -31.54 -50.33 164.60
N ALA A 18 -32.05 -51.56 164.70
CA ALA A 18 -32.36 -52.39 163.52
C ALA A 18 -33.52 -51.81 162.69
N CYS A 19 -34.51 -51.17 163.32
CA CYS A 19 -35.58 -50.46 162.63
C CYS A 19 -35.04 -49.22 161.87
N VAL A 20 -34.14 -48.45 162.49
CA VAL A 20 -33.47 -47.30 161.85
C VAL A 20 -32.52 -47.77 160.73
N LEU A 21 -31.78 -48.86 160.93
CA LEU A 21 -30.91 -49.44 159.89
C LEU A 21 -31.70 -49.99 158.70
N THR A 22 -32.84 -50.66 158.93
CA THR A 22 -33.67 -51.20 157.83
C THR A 22 -34.40 -50.09 157.08
N THR A 23 -34.93 -49.08 157.77
CA THR A 23 -35.52 -47.90 157.10
C THR A 23 -34.48 -47.09 156.33
N SER A 24 -33.30 -46.85 156.90
CA SER A 24 -32.16 -46.20 156.22
C SER A 24 -31.69 -46.99 154.99
N LYS A 25 -31.53 -48.32 155.11
CA LYS A 25 -31.21 -49.21 153.96
C LYS A 25 -32.27 -49.07 152.87
N ASN A 26 -33.55 -49.19 153.20
CA ASN A 26 -34.64 -49.10 152.23
C ASN A 26 -34.67 -47.72 151.54
N GLN A 27 -34.39 -46.64 152.27
CA GLN A 27 -34.31 -45.29 151.71
C GLN A 27 -33.10 -45.11 150.78
N ALA A 28 -31.94 -45.65 151.13
CA ALA A 28 -30.76 -45.66 150.25
C ALA A 28 -30.98 -46.53 149.00
N GLU A 29 -31.64 -47.67 149.13
CA GLU A 29 -31.97 -48.60 148.04
C GLU A 29 -32.98 -48.00 147.06
N LEU A 30 -34.02 -47.30 147.57
CA LEU A 30 -34.94 -46.49 146.75
C LEU A 30 -34.23 -45.32 146.05
N THR A 31 -33.32 -44.63 146.75
CA THR A 31 -32.55 -43.51 146.16
C THR A 31 -31.63 -44.00 145.04
N ALA A 32 -30.96 -45.13 145.24
CA ALA A 32 -30.15 -45.78 144.21
C ALA A 32 -31.01 -46.23 143.02
N GLN A 33 -32.18 -46.84 143.27
CA GLN A 33 -33.11 -47.25 142.22
C GLN A 33 -33.62 -46.06 141.38
N ALA A 34 -33.91 -44.93 142.02
CA ALA A 34 -34.26 -43.68 141.34
C ALA A 34 -33.10 -43.18 140.46
N ALA A 35 -31.89 -43.08 141.02
CA ALA A 35 -30.70 -42.63 140.28
C ALA A 35 -30.32 -43.57 139.12
N PHE A 36 -30.55 -44.89 139.25
CA PHE A 36 -30.37 -45.85 138.15
C PHE A 36 -31.44 -45.69 137.06
N LYS A 37 -32.69 -45.37 137.42
CA LYS A 37 -33.75 -45.07 136.45
C LYS A 37 -33.46 -43.78 135.69
N GLU A 38 -33.06 -42.72 136.40
CA GLU A 38 -32.65 -41.44 135.80
C GLU A 38 -31.43 -41.60 134.88
N ASN A 39 -30.39 -42.32 135.30
CA ASN A 39 -29.23 -42.62 134.44
C ASN A 39 -29.62 -43.41 133.19
N ARG A 40 -30.63 -44.29 133.28
CA ARG A 40 -31.15 -45.03 132.13
C ARG A 40 -31.90 -44.10 131.18
N GLU A 41 -32.79 -43.26 131.68
CA GLU A 41 -33.58 -42.32 130.89
C GLU A 41 -32.68 -41.29 130.19
N LEU A 42 -31.71 -40.71 130.89
CA LEU A 42 -30.68 -39.83 130.31
C LEU A 42 -29.82 -40.53 129.24
N LYS A 43 -29.55 -41.83 129.39
CA LYS A 43 -28.78 -42.61 128.40
C LYS A 43 -29.61 -42.95 127.15
N GLU A 44 -30.90 -43.21 127.32
CA GLU A 44 -31.83 -43.40 126.20
C GLU A 44 -32.05 -42.08 125.44
N GLU A 45 -32.22 -40.95 126.14
CA GLU A 45 -32.28 -39.62 125.51
C GLU A 45 -30.96 -39.25 124.80
N LEU A 46 -29.80 -39.46 125.43
CA LEU A 46 -28.50 -39.20 124.81
C LEU A 46 -28.28 -40.08 123.55
N HIS A 47 -28.82 -41.30 123.52
CA HIS A 47 -28.79 -42.12 122.31
C HIS A 47 -29.71 -41.55 121.21
N GLU A 48 -30.90 -41.06 121.56
CA GLU A 48 -31.81 -40.43 120.58
C GLU A 48 -31.26 -39.10 120.04
N GLN A 49 -30.65 -38.28 120.90
CA GLN A 49 -29.92 -37.06 120.53
C GLN A 49 -28.79 -37.37 119.53
N ASN A 50 -27.97 -38.39 119.80
CA ASN A 50 -26.91 -38.83 118.87
C ASN A 50 -27.48 -39.37 117.56
N ALA A 51 -28.59 -40.12 117.58
CA ALA A 51 -29.24 -40.60 116.36
C ALA A 51 -29.77 -39.44 115.49
N LYS A 52 -30.38 -38.42 116.10
CA LYS A 52 -30.81 -37.19 115.42
C LYS A 52 -29.62 -36.42 114.84
N LEU A 53 -28.54 -36.24 115.62
CA LEU A 53 -27.34 -35.54 115.18
C LEU A 53 -26.67 -36.24 113.98
N ASN A 54 -26.49 -37.57 114.04
CA ASN A 54 -25.93 -38.36 112.94
C ASN A 54 -26.79 -38.30 111.68
N LYS A 55 -28.12 -38.26 111.82
CA LYS A 55 -29.03 -38.05 110.68
C LYS A 55 -28.80 -36.68 110.03
N TYR A 56 -28.83 -35.60 110.80
CA TYR A 56 -28.62 -34.24 110.27
C TYR A 56 -27.23 -34.05 109.66
N LEU A 57 -26.20 -34.68 110.22
CA LEU A 57 -24.84 -34.66 109.67
C LEU A 57 -24.81 -35.31 108.28
N LYS A 58 -25.43 -36.49 108.11
CA LYS A 58 -25.53 -37.17 106.82
C LYS A 58 -26.33 -36.38 105.78
N GLU A 59 -27.44 -35.76 106.17
CA GLU A 59 -28.25 -34.90 105.31
C GLU A 59 -27.46 -33.64 104.88
N CYS A 60 -26.62 -33.09 105.76
CA CYS A 60 -25.71 -31.98 105.48
C CYS A 60 -24.59 -32.39 104.50
N GLU A 61 -23.96 -33.55 104.70
CA GLU A 61 -22.94 -34.10 103.79
C GLU A 61 -23.50 -34.33 102.39
N GLU A 62 -24.67 -34.98 102.27
CA GLU A 62 -25.31 -35.22 100.98
C GLU A 62 -25.61 -33.91 100.24
N SER A 63 -26.18 -32.93 100.96
CA SER A 63 -26.41 -31.56 100.45
C SER A 63 -25.12 -30.87 99.98
N MET A 64 -24.04 -30.92 100.77
CA MET A 64 -22.73 -30.36 100.37
C MET A 64 -22.16 -31.04 99.12
N THR A 65 -22.28 -32.37 98.97
CA THR A 65 -21.81 -33.02 97.74
C THR A 65 -22.66 -32.66 96.52
N GLN A 66 -23.97 -32.44 96.70
CA GLN A 66 -24.87 -32.00 95.63
C GLN A 66 -24.57 -30.56 95.20
N ALA A 67 -24.39 -29.64 96.16
CA ALA A 67 -23.98 -28.27 95.91
C ALA A 67 -22.62 -28.23 95.17
N SER A 68 -21.64 -29.01 95.63
CA SER A 68 -20.31 -29.13 94.99
C SER A 68 -20.40 -29.63 93.53
N LYS A 69 -21.27 -30.61 93.26
CA LYS A 69 -21.53 -31.12 91.90
C LYS A 69 -22.21 -30.07 91.01
N MET A 70 -23.06 -29.21 91.57
CA MET A 70 -23.71 -28.13 90.83
C MET A 70 -22.74 -26.98 90.53
N SER A 71 -21.91 -26.60 91.51
CA SER A 71 -20.89 -25.54 91.35
C SER A 71 -19.94 -25.85 90.19
N ARG A 72 -19.39 -27.07 90.14
CA ARG A 72 -18.49 -27.49 89.04
C ARG A 72 -19.16 -27.39 87.66
N LYS A 73 -20.39 -27.87 87.52
CA LYS A 73 -21.14 -27.75 86.25
C LYS A 73 -21.36 -26.30 85.83
N TYR A 74 -21.52 -25.39 86.78
CA TYR A 74 -21.66 -23.96 86.52
C TYR A 74 -20.32 -23.33 86.11
N GLU A 75 -19.21 -23.69 86.76
CA GLU A 75 -17.85 -23.31 86.35
C GLU A 75 -17.48 -23.84 84.95
N ASP A 76 -17.81 -25.11 84.66
CA ASP A 76 -17.64 -25.74 83.34
C ASP A 76 -18.41 -24.97 82.25
N LEU A 77 -19.68 -24.62 82.51
CA LEU A 77 -20.53 -23.87 81.59
C LEU A 77 -20.01 -22.44 81.36
N LEU A 78 -19.62 -21.74 82.43
CA LEU A 78 -19.03 -20.40 82.33
C LEU A 78 -17.74 -20.44 81.50
N THR A 79 -16.90 -21.46 81.67
CA THR A 79 -15.64 -21.63 80.92
C THR A 79 -15.88 -21.95 79.44
N GLN A 80 -16.92 -22.74 79.12
CA GLN A 80 -17.31 -22.98 77.73
C GLN A 80 -17.83 -21.70 77.07
N LEU A 81 -18.73 -20.97 77.74
CA LEU A 81 -19.25 -19.69 77.24
C LEU A 81 -18.15 -18.63 77.09
N SER A 82 -17.17 -18.58 78.00
CA SER A 82 -16.04 -17.66 77.91
C SER A 82 -15.10 -18.03 76.74
N GLY A 83 -14.99 -19.31 76.40
CA GLY A 83 -14.32 -19.78 75.20
C GLY A 83 -15.04 -19.39 73.90
N PHE A 84 -16.37 -19.62 73.81
CA PHE A 84 -17.16 -19.24 72.63
C PHE A 84 -17.17 -17.72 72.39
N LEU A 85 -17.12 -16.92 73.46
CA LEU A 85 -17.08 -15.46 73.40
C LEU A 85 -15.65 -14.88 73.41
N ASP A 86 -14.61 -15.73 73.38
CA ASP A 86 -13.18 -15.35 73.44
C ASP A 86 -12.87 -14.27 74.52
N THR A 87 -13.19 -14.56 75.78
CA THR A 87 -13.06 -13.59 76.89
C THR A 87 -12.57 -14.29 78.17
N ASP A 88 -11.69 -13.64 78.96
CA ASP A 88 -11.37 -14.14 80.30
C ASP A 88 -12.38 -13.60 81.35
N ILE A 89 -12.87 -14.52 82.17
CA ILE A 89 -13.81 -14.31 83.27
C ILE A 89 -13.15 -14.41 84.67
N ARG A 90 -11.90 -14.87 84.75
CA ARG A 90 -11.18 -15.21 85.99
C ARG A 90 -11.04 -14.06 86.99
N GLU A 91 -11.00 -12.83 86.49
CA GLU A 91 -10.90 -11.60 87.28
C GLU A 91 -12.26 -10.86 87.43
N LYS A 92 -13.38 -11.48 87.07
CA LYS A 92 -14.69 -10.83 87.10
C LYS A 92 -15.47 -11.31 88.33
N GLU A 93 -15.84 -10.37 89.21
CA GLU A 93 -16.71 -10.65 90.37
C GLU A 93 -18.03 -11.32 89.98
N LYS A 94 -18.51 -11.04 88.75
CA LYS A 94 -19.70 -11.64 88.16
C LYS A 94 -19.43 -12.12 86.73
N PRO A 95 -18.93 -13.35 86.54
CA PRO A 95 -18.66 -13.92 85.22
C PRO A 95 -19.88 -13.90 84.28
N GLN A 96 -21.05 -14.25 84.80
CA GLN A 96 -22.30 -14.34 84.02
C GLN A 96 -22.70 -12.99 83.40
N GLU A 97 -22.76 -11.91 84.21
CA GLU A 97 -23.12 -10.57 83.72
C GLU A 97 -22.12 -10.07 82.66
N HIS A 98 -20.83 -10.39 82.81
CA HIS A 98 -19.80 -10.04 81.82
C HIS A 98 -19.99 -10.79 80.49
N LEU A 99 -20.26 -12.09 80.54
CA LEU A 99 -20.53 -12.92 79.35
C LEU A 99 -21.80 -12.45 78.62
N THR A 100 -22.90 -12.23 79.34
CA THR A 100 -24.13 -11.68 78.77
C THR A 100 -23.90 -10.32 78.10
N SER A 101 -23.14 -9.42 78.74
CA SER A 101 -22.79 -8.12 78.15
C SER A 101 -21.95 -8.25 76.87
N LYS A 102 -21.06 -9.25 76.78
CA LYS A 102 -20.26 -9.48 75.55
C LYS A 102 -21.09 -10.11 74.44
N TYR A 103 -21.97 -11.07 74.74
CA TYR A 103 -22.88 -11.67 73.77
C TYR A 103 -23.82 -10.62 73.15
N LEU A 104 -24.39 -9.74 73.96
CA LEU A 104 -25.24 -8.64 73.47
C LEU A 104 -24.50 -7.71 72.49
N LYS A 105 -23.25 -7.33 72.80
CA LYS A 105 -22.41 -6.51 71.91
C LYS A 105 -22.00 -7.23 70.62
N PHE A 106 -21.85 -8.55 70.67
CA PHE A 106 -21.59 -9.37 69.48
C PHE A 106 -22.82 -9.41 68.55
N LEU A 107 -24.02 -9.57 69.10
CA LEU A 107 -25.27 -9.46 68.33
C LEU A 107 -25.50 -8.06 67.75
N GLU A 108 -25.20 -7.00 68.51
CA GLU A 108 -25.25 -5.61 68.05
C GLU A 108 -24.31 -5.38 66.85
N GLN A 109 -23.08 -5.88 66.91
CA GLN A 109 -22.12 -5.83 65.80
C GLN A 109 -22.56 -6.66 64.59
N LEU A 110 -23.17 -7.83 64.79
CA LEU A 110 -23.76 -8.60 63.69
C LEU A 110 -24.88 -7.85 62.99
N ASN A 111 -25.77 -7.20 63.76
CA ASN A 111 -26.88 -6.42 63.20
C ASN A 111 -26.38 -5.24 62.35
N GLU A 112 -25.40 -4.47 62.83
CA GLU A 112 -24.80 -3.36 62.09
C GLU A 112 -24.19 -3.84 60.76
N LYS A 113 -23.47 -4.97 60.79
CA LYS A 113 -22.81 -5.55 59.60
C LYS A 113 -23.80 -6.16 58.61
N MET A 114 -24.88 -6.77 59.10
CA MET A 114 -25.95 -7.36 58.29
C MET A 114 -26.99 -6.32 57.80
N LYS A 115 -26.97 -5.12 58.40
CA LYS A 115 -27.92 -4.00 58.26
C LYS A 115 -29.33 -4.37 58.74
N LEU A 116 -29.40 -4.85 59.98
CA LEU A 116 -30.63 -5.26 60.66
C LEU A 116 -31.01 -4.34 61.83
N ASP A 117 -30.32 -3.22 62.03
CA ASP A 117 -30.42 -2.38 63.23
C ASP A 117 -31.85 -1.93 63.57
N SER A 118 -32.63 -1.53 62.55
CA SER A 118 -34.05 -1.18 62.72
C SER A 118 -34.93 -2.40 63.01
N LEU A 119 -34.64 -3.55 62.39
CA LEU A 119 -35.39 -4.78 62.59
C LEU A 119 -35.15 -5.34 64.00
N ALA A 120 -33.89 -5.35 64.46
CA ALA A 120 -33.53 -5.80 65.81
C ALA A 120 -34.21 -4.98 66.92
N ALA A 121 -34.43 -3.68 66.68
CA ALA A 121 -35.21 -2.82 67.56
C ALA A 121 -36.72 -3.12 67.56
N GLU A 122 -37.24 -3.78 66.51
CA GLU A 122 -38.66 -4.14 66.34
C GLU A 122 -38.97 -5.57 66.82
N VAL A 123 -38.14 -6.57 66.49
CA VAL A 123 -38.39 -7.99 66.88
C VAL A 123 -37.90 -8.34 68.29
N GLY A 124 -37.02 -7.53 68.87
CA GLY A 124 -36.42 -7.79 70.18
C GLY A 124 -35.39 -8.92 70.19
N PHE A 125 -34.85 -9.19 71.37
CA PHE A 125 -33.71 -10.11 71.56
C PHE A 125 -34.03 -11.57 71.14
N ASP A 126 -35.20 -12.08 71.53
CA ASP A 126 -35.55 -13.51 71.36
C ASP A 126 -35.61 -13.97 69.89
N MET A 127 -35.93 -13.05 68.97
CA MET A 127 -36.05 -13.30 67.53
C MET A 127 -34.83 -12.79 66.73
N ASN A 128 -33.83 -12.22 67.41
CA ASN A 128 -32.70 -11.56 66.76
C ASN A 128 -31.75 -12.56 66.09
N GLU A 129 -31.59 -13.77 66.67
CA GLU A 129 -30.77 -14.84 66.09
C GLU A 129 -31.39 -15.37 64.78
N ASP A 130 -32.70 -15.63 64.76
CA ASP A 130 -33.44 -16.03 63.55
C ASP A 130 -33.39 -14.95 62.46
N ALA A 131 -33.49 -13.67 62.85
CA ALA A 131 -33.38 -12.55 61.91
C ALA A 131 -31.98 -12.47 61.27
N ILE A 132 -30.92 -12.69 62.04
CA ILE A 132 -29.53 -12.78 61.53
C ILE A 132 -29.37 -14.01 60.63
N LEU A 133 -29.90 -15.18 61.03
CA LEU A 133 -29.82 -16.41 60.25
C LEU A 133 -30.48 -16.27 58.87
N ALA A 134 -31.74 -15.84 58.84
CA ALA A 134 -32.50 -15.62 57.60
C ALA A 134 -31.82 -14.57 56.69
N ARG A 135 -31.16 -13.58 57.29
CA ARG A 135 -30.38 -12.56 56.55
C ARG A 135 -29.09 -13.14 55.96
N VAL A 136 -28.39 -14.04 56.66
CA VAL A 136 -27.24 -14.77 56.11
C VAL A 136 -27.67 -15.65 54.94
N GLU A 137 -28.76 -16.41 55.06
CA GLU A 137 -29.29 -17.22 53.95
C GLU A 137 -29.67 -16.37 52.73
N GLN A 138 -30.30 -15.22 52.96
CA GLN A 138 -30.63 -14.27 51.90
C GLN A 138 -29.37 -13.74 51.18
N LEU A 139 -28.33 -13.38 51.93
CA LEU A 139 -27.07 -12.88 51.37
C LEU A 139 -26.32 -13.96 50.58
N VAL A 140 -26.27 -15.19 51.09
CA VAL A 140 -25.69 -16.34 50.38
C VAL A 140 -26.42 -16.60 49.06
N LYS A 141 -27.75 -16.50 49.05
CA LYS A 141 -28.54 -16.65 47.82
C LYS A 141 -28.26 -15.52 46.82
N LEU A 142 -28.27 -14.27 47.27
CA LEU A 142 -28.02 -13.11 46.41
C LEU A 142 -26.63 -13.14 45.76
N GLU A 143 -25.59 -13.56 46.51
CA GLU A 143 -24.25 -13.76 45.96
C GLU A 143 -24.22 -14.92 44.96
N GLY A 144 -24.92 -16.03 45.23
CA GLY A 144 -25.06 -17.15 44.30
C GLY A 144 -25.71 -16.75 42.97
N ASP A 145 -26.82 -16.02 43.03
CA ASP A 145 -27.53 -15.49 41.86
C ASP A 145 -26.63 -14.50 41.07
N ALA A 146 -25.92 -13.59 41.76
CA ALA A 146 -24.98 -12.66 41.14
C ALA A 146 -23.77 -13.35 40.48
N VAL A 147 -23.24 -14.43 41.07
CA VAL A 147 -22.17 -15.25 40.48
C VAL A 147 -22.66 -15.96 39.20
N ILE A 148 -23.91 -16.45 39.19
CA ILE A 148 -24.52 -17.08 38.02
C ILE A 148 -24.74 -16.05 36.90
N GLU A 149 -25.23 -14.85 37.21
CA GLU A 149 -25.39 -13.78 36.23
C GLU A 149 -24.02 -13.36 35.65
N ASN A 150 -23.04 -13.06 36.51
CA ASN A 150 -21.69 -12.66 36.07
C ASN A 150 -21.03 -13.73 35.17
N LYS A 151 -21.16 -15.01 35.51
CA LYS A 151 -20.67 -16.14 34.70
C LYS A 151 -21.35 -16.19 33.32
N THR A 152 -22.66 -15.94 33.28
CA THR A 152 -23.47 -15.90 32.05
C THR A 152 -23.11 -14.69 31.18
N MET A 153 -22.95 -13.52 31.80
CA MET A 153 -22.54 -12.28 31.13
C MET A 153 -21.13 -12.43 30.53
N ALA A 154 -20.16 -12.93 31.31
CA ALA A 154 -18.80 -13.18 30.87
C ALA A 154 -18.74 -14.18 29.70
N TYR A 155 -19.54 -15.25 29.72
CA TYR A 155 -19.67 -16.17 28.59
C TYR A 155 -20.23 -15.46 27.35
N SER A 156 -21.27 -14.63 27.51
CA SER A 156 -21.85 -13.85 26.41
C SER A 156 -20.85 -12.85 25.79
N LEU A 157 -20.04 -12.20 26.62
CA LEU A 157 -18.99 -11.27 26.21
C LEU A 157 -17.85 -12.00 25.49
N ARG A 158 -17.41 -13.15 26.01
CA ARG A 158 -16.40 -14.01 25.35
C ARG A 158 -16.87 -14.49 23.97
N ARG A 159 -18.16 -14.83 23.82
CA ARG A 159 -18.76 -15.19 22.52
C ARG A 159 -18.79 -13.98 21.57
N LYS A 160 -19.27 -12.81 22.03
CA LYS A 160 -19.28 -11.56 21.25
C LYS A 160 -17.87 -11.18 20.78
N LEU A 161 -16.87 -11.26 21.67
CA LEU A 161 -15.47 -10.97 21.38
C LEU A 161 -14.89 -11.89 20.30
N LYS A 162 -15.14 -13.21 20.39
CA LYS A 162 -14.72 -14.16 19.35
C LYS A 162 -15.29 -13.78 17.98
N THR A 163 -16.59 -13.54 17.89
CA THR A 163 -17.24 -13.17 16.62
C THR A 163 -16.79 -11.81 16.07
N GLN A 164 -16.41 -10.85 16.93
CA GLN A 164 -15.81 -9.60 16.45
C GLN A 164 -14.37 -9.80 15.95
N LYS A 165 -13.57 -10.67 16.58
CA LYS A 165 -12.21 -11.02 16.11
C LYS A 165 -12.25 -11.70 14.74
N GLU A 166 -13.12 -12.70 14.56
CA GLU A 166 -13.34 -13.39 13.28
C GLU A 166 -13.77 -12.40 12.16
N LYS A 167 -14.62 -11.42 12.49
CA LYS A 167 -15.03 -10.36 11.55
C LYS A 167 -13.92 -9.36 11.25
N LEU A 168 -13.01 -9.10 12.18
CA LEU A 168 -11.86 -8.22 11.97
C LEU A 168 -10.84 -8.89 11.05
N GLU A 169 -10.47 -10.14 11.33
CA GLU A 169 -9.55 -10.96 10.51
C GLU A 169 -10.06 -11.11 9.06
N SER A 170 -11.36 -11.34 8.89
CA SER A 170 -12.00 -11.39 7.56
C SER A 170 -11.91 -10.06 6.81
N LYS A 171 -12.09 -8.91 7.50
CA LYS A 171 -11.92 -7.58 6.89
C LYS A 171 -10.46 -7.26 6.58
N GLU A 172 -9.53 -7.67 7.42
CA GLU A 172 -8.09 -7.47 7.22
C GLU A 172 -7.59 -8.23 6.00
N LEU A 173 -8.02 -9.48 5.82
CA LEU A 173 -7.77 -10.26 4.60
C LEU A 173 -8.29 -9.53 3.34
N HIS A 174 -9.52 -9.00 3.39
CA HIS A 174 -10.09 -8.25 2.26
C HIS A 174 -9.34 -6.94 1.97
N MET A 175 -8.94 -6.20 3.00
CA MET A 175 -8.12 -4.99 2.85
C MET A 175 -6.76 -5.28 2.25
N ASN A 176 -6.14 -6.41 2.59
CA ASN A 176 -4.85 -6.82 2.01
C ASN A 176 -5.00 -7.22 0.54
N LEU A 177 -6.07 -7.93 0.17
CA LEU A 177 -6.40 -8.22 -1.24
C LEU A 177 -6.67 -6.95 -2.06
N LEU A 178 -7.40 -5.97 -1.49
CA LEU A 178 -7.63 -4.68 -2.14
C LEU A 178 -6.34 -3.89 -2.34
N ARG A 179 -5.45 -3.86 -1.33
CA ARG A 179 -4.12 -3.23 -1.44
C ARG A 179 -3.29 -3.87 -2.55
N GLN A 180 -3.22 -5.20 -2.57
CA GLN A 180 -2.50 -5.93 -3.63
C GLN A 180 -3.07 -5.62 -5.03
N LYS A 181 -4.40 -5.53 -5.18
CA LYS A 181 -5.00 -5.20 -6.48
C LYS A 181 -4.80 -3.74 -6.87
N ILE A 182 -4.70 -2.80 -5.93
CA ILE A 182 -4.32 -1.41 -6.20
C ILE A 182 -2.89 -1.38 -6.77
N THR A 183 -1.92 -2.00 -6.10
CA THR A 183 -0.53 -2.05 -6.58
C THR A 183 -0.42 -2.68 -7.98
N GLN A 184 -1.11 -3.80 -8.22
CA GLN A 184 -1.16 -4.41 -9.56
C GLN A 184 -1.73 -3.45 -10.63
N LEU A 185 -2.80 -2.70 -10.31
CA LEU A 185 -3.39 -1.74 -11.25
C LEU A 185 -2.50 -0.52 -11.48
N GLU A 186 -1.68 -0.13 -10.51
CA GLU A 186 -0.68 0.94 -10.64
C GLU A 186 0.50 0.49 -11.52
N GLU A 187 0.97 -0.75 -11.37
CA GLU A 187 1.99 -1.38 -12.23
C GLU A 187 1.47 -1.53 -13.68
N GLU A 188 0.27 -2.11 -13.87
CA GLU A 188 -0.39 -2.24 -15.17
C GLU A 188 -0.55 -0.88 -15.87
N LYS A 189 -0.89 0.16 -15.10
CA LYS A 189 -1.00 1.54 -15.60
C LYS A 189 0.36 2.10 -16.02
N GLN A 190 1.43 1.91 -15.23
CA GLN A 190 2.78 2.37 -15.58
C GLN A 190 3.28 1.71 -16.89
N VAL A 191 3.16 0.39 -16.99
CA VAL A 191 3.55 -0.37 -18.20
C VAL A 191 2.75 0.11 -19.41
N ARG A 192 1.43 0.28 -19.28
CA ARG A 192 0.58 0.80 -20.36
C ARG A 192 0.94 2.23 -20.78
N SER A 193 1.39 3.07 -19.85
CA SER A 193 1.87 4.43 -20.16
C SER A 193 3.21 4.42 -20.90
N ALA A 194 4.15 3.55 -20.53
CA ALA A 194 5.42 3.39 -21.25
C ALA A 194 5.20 2.91 -22.69
N LEU A 195 4.40 1.85 -22.88
CA LEU A 195 4.05 1.31 -24.21
C LEU A 195 3.33 2.34 -25.10
N ALA A 196 2.58 3.27 -24.52
CA ALA A 196 1.97 4.37 -25.28
C ALA A 196 3.02 5.37 -25.80
N ALA A 197 4.02 5.71 -24.98
CA ALA A 197 5.12 6.58 -25.38
C ALA A 197 5.99 5.93 -26.48
N GLU A 198 6.40 4.66 -26.30
CA GLU A 198 7.15 3.90 -27.31
C GLU A 198 6.41 3.84 -28.65
N ARG A 199 5.09 3.62 -28.62
CA ARG A 199 4.25 3.62 -29.82
C ARG A 199 4.26 4.98 -30.52
N ASP A 200 4.18 6.08 -29.78
CA ASP A 200 4.17 7.41 -30.37
C ASP A 200 5.55 7.86 -30.88
N GLU A 201 6.64 7.42 -30.25
CA GLU A 201 8.00 7.54 -30.81
C GLU A 201 8.14 6.73 -32.11
N ALA A 202 7.64 5.50 -32.15
CA ALA A 202 7.61 4.68 -33.37
C ALA A 202 6.75 5.34 -34.48
N ASN A 203 5.58 5.89 -34.14
CA ASN A 203 4.74 6.65 -35.07
C ASN A 203 5.49 7.87 -35.64
N LEU A 204 6.27 8.58 -34.82
CA LEU A 204 7.09 9.71 -35.25
C LEU A 204 8.26 9.26 -36.14
N ALA A 205 8.91 8.13 -35.84
CA ALA A 205 9.95 7.55 -36.68
C ALA A 205 9.41 7.14 -38.06
N VAL A 206 8.26 6.45 -38.09
CA VAL A 206 7.56 6.07 -39.33
C VAL A 206 7.20 7.31 -40.18
N ARG A 207 6.70 8.39 -39.56
CA ARG A 207 6.43 9.66 -40.26
C ARG A 207 7.69 10.34 -40.82
N LYS A 208 8.83 10.24 -40.12
CA LYS A 208 10.13 10.76 -40.63
C LYS A 208 10.62 9.93 -41.83
N LEU A 209 10.50 8.60 -41.75
CA LEU A 209 10.92 7.69 -42.83
C LEU A 209 10.09 7.87 -44.10
N HIS A 210 8.76 8.03 -44.00
CA HIS A 210 7.90 8.34 -45.16
C HIS A 210 8.35 9.63 -45.86
N LYS A 211 8.58 10.72 -45.11
CA LYS A 211 9.07 11.99 -45.68
C LYS A 211 10.46 11.89 -46.32
N MET A 212 11.29 10.94 -45.88
CA MET A 212 12.57 10.65 -46.53
C MET A 212 12.37 9.84 -47.82
N MET A 213 11.46 8.86 -47.80
CA MET A 213 11.08 8.05 -48.96
C MET A 213 10.49 8.89 -50.08
N GLU A 214 9.57 9.81 -49.78
CA GLU A 214 9.00 10.80 -50.72
C GLU A 214 10.10 11.64 -51.40
N ARG A 215 11.08 12.12 -50.63
CA ARG A 215 12.20 12.92 -51.15
C ARG A 215 13.11 12.10 -52.07
N LEU A 216 13.44 10.86 -51.68
CA LEU A 216 14.27 9.96 -52.48
C LEU A 216 13.55 9.51 -53.75
N GLN A 217 12.23 9.32 -53.70
CA GLN A 217 11.42 9.01 -54.89
C GLN A 217 11.43 10.18 -55.88
N ASN A 218 11.17 11.40 -55.41
CA ASN A 218 11.24 12.60 -56.27
C ASN A 218 12.64 12.79 -56.89
N GLN A 219 13.72 12.50 -56.14
CA GLN A 219 15.09 12.53 -56.68
C GLN A 219 15.33 11.43 -57.73
N LEU A 220 14.80 10.23 -57.52
CA LEU A 220 14.89 9.13 -58.48
C LEU A 220 14.14 9.43 -59.78
N ASP A 221 12.98 10.08 -59.71
CA ASP A 221 12.19 10.41 -60.89
C ASP A 221 12.80 11.58 -61.68
N LEU A 222 13.32 12.62 -61.03
CA LEU A 222 14.15 13.64 -61.69
C LEU A 222 15.40 13.04 -62.35
N ALA A 223 16.03 12.04 -61.72
CA ALA A 223 17.16 11.31 -62.30
C ALA A 223 16.75 10.42 -63.49
N ARG A 224 15.49 9.95 -63.56
CA ARG A 224 14.93 9.24 -64.72
C ARG A 224 14.63 10.20 -65.87
N GLU A 225 13.97 11.33 -65.60
CA GLU A 225 13.64 12.37 -66.58
C GLU A 225 14.91 12.90 -67.28
N THR A 226 15.92 13.28 -66.49
CA THR A 226 17.22 13.74 -67.03
C THR A 226 17.95 12.63 -67.81
N ASN A 227 17.82 11.36 -67.41
CA ASN A 227 18.36 10.24 -68.19
C ASN A 227 17.64 10.06 -69.54
N THR A 228 16.32 10.30 -69.61
CA THR A 228 15.57 10.26 -70.87
C THR A 228 15.86 11.46 -71.78
N ASP A 229 16.00 12.66 -71.23
CA ASP A 229 16.42 13.87 -71.96
C ASP A 229 17.82 13.70 -72.59
N LEU A 230 18.79 13.20 -71.81
CA LEU A 230 20.14 12.91 -72.31
C LEU A 230 20.14 11.83 -73.40
N LYS A 231 19.25 10.82 -73.33
CA LYS A 231 19.07 9.82 -74.39
C LYS A 231 18.48 10.42 -75.67
N ALA A 232 17.49 11.32 -75.55
CA ALA A 232 16.91 12.02 -76.70
C ALA A 232 17.99 12.88 -77.40
N LYS A 233 18.71 13.73 -76.64
CA LYS A 233 19.80 14.56 -77.15
C LYS A 233 20.94 13.75 -77.77
N LEU A 234 21.24 12.55 -77.23
CA LEU A 234 22.20 11.63 -77.84
C LEU A 234 21.71 11.08 -79.19
N SER A 235 20.41 10.80 -79.33
CA SER A 235 19.80 10.41 -80.62
C SER A 235 19.86 11.55 -81.64
N GLU A 236 19.44 12.75 -81.26
CA GLU A 236 19.52 13.97 -82.09
C GLU A 236 20.96 14.25 -82.55
N THR A 237 21.93 14.13 -81.63
CA THR A 237 23.36 14.29 -81.94
C THR A 237 23.84 13.24 -82.94
N ASN A 238 23.38 11.99 -82.85
CA ASN A 238 23.71 10.94 -83.81
C ASN A 238 23.07 11.20 -85.18
N GLU A 239 21.82 11.68 -85.25
CA GLU A 239 21.20 12.10 -86.51
C GLU A 239 21.95 13.26 -87.17
N LEU A 240 22.30 14.29 -86.39
CA LEU A 240 23.09 15.43 -86.89
C LEU A 240 24.45 14.96 -87.41
N LYS A 241 25.11 14.04 -86.71
CA LYS A 241 26.37 13.41 -87.14
C LYS A 241 26.22 12.63 -88.44
N ILE A 242 25.12 11.90 -88.65
CA ILE A 242 24.81 11.22 -89.92
C ILE A 242 24.65 12.27 -91.04
N LYS A 243 23.80 13.29 -90.83
CA LYS A 243 23.57 14.38 -91.79
C LYS A 243 24.87 15.12 -92.16
N THR A 244 25.76 15.37 -91.20
CA THR A 244 27.10 15.95 -91.44
C THR A 244 28.00 15.02 -92.27
N LEU A 245 27.99 13.71 -92.04
CA LEU A 245 28.75 12.75 -92.84
C LEU A 245 28.22 12.64 -94.28
N GLU A 246 26.90 12.75 -94.47
CA GLU A 246 26.27 12.81 -95.80
C GLU A 246 26.62 14.11 -96.53
N GLN A 247 26.54 15.26 -95.85
CA GLN A 247 26.99 16.55 -96.40
C GLN A 247 28.47 16.52 -96.79
N ASN A 248 29.34 15.92 -95.98
CA ASN A 248 30.77 15.77 -96.30
C ASN A 248 31.01 14.91 -97.54
N ARG A 249 30.24 13.82 -97.75
CA ARG A 249 30.27 13.04 -98.99
C ARG A 249 29.85 13.87 -100.21
N THR A 250 28.77 14.63 -100.10
CA THR A 250 28.31 15.55 -101.16
C THR A 250 29.36 16.62 -101.47
N ILE A 251 30.03 17.18 -100.45
CA ILE A 251 31.13 18.14 -100.61
C ILE A 251 32.33 17.48 -101.30
N GLU A 252 32.69 16.24 -100.94
CA GLU A 252 33.72 15.48 -101.66
C GLU A 252 33.36 15.25 -103.14
N GLU A 253 32.11 14.91 -103.45
CA GLU A 253 31.63 14.70 -104.82
C GLU A 253 31.62 15.99 -105.63
N LEU A 254 31.19 17.11 -105.03
CA LEU A 254 31.27 18.44 -105.61
C LEU A 254 32.74 18.87 -105.82
N ASN A 255 33.63 18.65 -104.86
CA ASN A 255 35.07 18.92 -105.04
C ASN A 255 35.68 18.06 -106.16
N LYS A 256 35.28 16.79 -106.29
CA LYS A 256 35.68 15.91 -107.39
C LYS A 256 35.11 16.38 -108.74
N SER A 257 33.92 16.99 -108.77
CA SER A 257 33.31 17.55 -110.00
C SER A 257 33.94 18.90 -110.38
N GLN A 258 34.17 19.80 -109.42
CA GLN A 258 34.91 21.05 -109.61
C GLN A 258 36.33 20.76 -110.11
N SER A 259 37.04 19.81 -109.51
CA SER A 259 38.37 19.40 -109.97
C SER A 259 38.40 18.88 -111.42
N LYS A 260 37.28 18.36 -111.94
CA LYS A 260 37.13 18.03 -113.37
C LYS A 260 36.83 19.26 -114.21
N LEU A 261 35.93 20.14 -113.75
CA LEU A 261 35.58 21.40 -114.40
C LEU A 261 36.80 22.34 -114.54
N GLU A 262 37.61 22.51 -113.49
CA GLU A 262 38.83 23.31 -113.49
C GLU A 262 39.82 22.79 -114.55
N ARG A 263 40.02 21.47 -114.64
CA ARG A 263 40.87 20.83 -115.68
C ARG A 263 40.30 20.96 -117.09
N MET A 264 38.98 21.08 -117.25
CA MET A 264 38.36 21.32 -118.56
C MET A 264 38.46 22.81 -118.95
N LYS A 265 38.26 23.72 -118.00
CA LYS A 265 38.49 25.16 -118.13
C LYS A 265 39.93 25.45 -118.52
N GLU A 266 40.92 24.90 -117.81
CA GLU A 266 42.35 25.04 -118.18
C GLU A 266 42.62 24.61 -119.62
N LYS A 267 42.02 23.49 -120.07
CA LYS A 267 42.17 23.02 -121.46
C LYS A 267 41.52 23.99 -122.45
N ALA A 268 40.35 24.51 -122.15
CA ALA A 268 39.66 25.50 -122.97
C ALA A 268 40.42 26.84 -123.00
N GLU A 269 41.02 27.28 -121.90
CA GLU A 269 41.87 28.48 -121.82
C GLU A 269 43.17 28.30 -122.62
N LYS A 270 43.79 27.11 -122.57
CA LYS A 270 44.96 26.74 -123.39
C LYS A 270 44.61 26.68 -124.89
N GLN A 271 43.42 26.19 -125.25
CA GLN A 271 42.91 26.25 -126.63
C GLN A 271 42.61 27.70 -127.07
N LEU A 272 41.94 28.49 -126.23
CA LEU A 272 41.58 29.88 -126.51
C LEU A 272 42.83 30.76 -126.69
N THR A 273 43.89 30.53 -125.90
CA THR A 273 45.17 31.23 -126.06
C THR A 273 45.93 30.80 -127.31
N SER A 274 45.88 29.54 -127.73
CA SER A 274 46.36 29.10 -129.06
C SER A 274 45.61 29.81 -130.19
N VAL A 275 44.28 29.72 -130.20
CA VAL A 275 43.44 30.35 -131.23
C VAL A 275 43.63 31.87 -131.26
N LYS A 276 43.83 32.51 -130.10
CA LYS A 276 44.14 33.95 -130.03
C LYS A 276 45.53 34.29 -130.57
N SER A 277 46.55 33.45 -130.37
CA SER A 277 47.88 33.69 -130.95
C SER A 277 47.89 33.43 -132.46
N GLU A 278 47.17 32.42 -132.94
CA GLU A 278 46.91 32.17 -134.36
C GLU A 278 46.13 33.32 -135.02
N LEU A 279 45.17 33.91 -134.31
CA LEU A 279 44.43 35.09 -134.78
C LEU A 279 45.34 36.32 -134.86
N LEU A 280 46.14 36.59 -133.83
CA LEU A 280 47.12 37.70 -133.84
C LEU A 280 48.16 37.54 -134.95
N LEU A 281 48.63 36.33 -135.22
CA LEU A 281 49.50 36.03 -136.37
C LEU A 281 48.80 36.32 -137.71
N LYS A 282 47.51 36.01 -137.83
CA LYS A 282 46.71 36.37 -139.02
C LYS A 282 46.45 37.86 -139.13
N GLU A 283 46.16 38.57 -138.04
CA GLU A 283 45.99 40.03 -138.01
C GLU A 283 47.28 40.75 -138.40
N HIS A 284 48.42 40.36 -137.83
CA HIS A 284 49.72 40.93 -138.20
C HIS A 284 50.02 40.71 -139.68
N LYS A 285 49.75 39.50 -140.20
CA LYS A 285 49.98 39.18 -141.62
C LYS A 285 49.04 39.97 -142.54
N ALA A 286 47.77 40.11 -142.16
CA ALA A 286 46.80 40.95 -142.88
C ALA A 286 47.13 42.45 -142.82
N ALA A 287 47.71 42.94 -141.71
CA ALA A 287 48.20 44.31 -141.59
C ALA A 287 49.45 44.54 -142.46
N GLU A 288 50.38 43.58 -142.50
CA GLU A 288 51.58 43.62 -143.33
C GLU A 288 51.21 43.60 -144.83
N ASP A 289 50.26 42.76 -145.24
CA ASP A 289 49.74 42.72 -146.61
C ASP A 289 48.91 43.97 -146.95
N LYS A 290 48.19 44.56 -145.98
CA LYS A 290 47.52 45.86 -146.13
C LYS A 290 48.53 46.98 -146.35
N GLU A 291 49.68 46.97 -145.67
CA GLU A 291 50.72 47.99 -145.85
C GLU A 291 51.47 47.83 -147.18
N LYS A 292 51.72 46.59 -147.64
CA LYS A 292 52.18 46.31 -149.02
C LYS A 292 51.22 46.90 -150.05
N ASN A 293 49.91 46.67 -149.87
CA ASN A 293 48.87 47.23 -150.73
C ASN A 293 48.79 48.77 -150.64
N ARG A 294 49.04 49.36 -149.46
CA ARG A 294 49.11 50.82 -149.26
C ARG A 294 50.28 51.42 -150.05
N ASN A 295 51.44 50.80 -150.00
CA ASN A 295 52.63 51.22 -150.74
C ASN A 295 52.47 51.06 -152.26
N MET A 296 51.83 49.97 -152.73
CA MET A 296 51.42 49.84 -154.14
C MET A 296 50.44 50.95 -154.56
N LEU A 297 49.47 51.29 -153.71
CA LEU A 297 48.50 52.35 -154.00
C LEU A 297 49.17 53.73 -154.08
N GLU A 298 50.15 54.02 -153.22
CA GLU A 298 50.94 55.26 -153.28
C GLU A 298 51.81 55.33 -154.55
N ALA A 299 52.41 54.22 -154.97
CA ALA A 299 53.13 54.13 -156.24
C ALA A 299 52.21 54.45 -157.44
N VAL A 300 51.08 53.75 -157.58
CA VAL A 300 50.09 53.98 -158.66
C VAL A 300 49.51 55.41 -158.59
N THR A 301 49.31 55.97 -157.39
CA THR A 301 48.85 57.35 -157.22
C THR A 301 49.92 58.37 -157.67
N SER A 302 51.21 58.05 -157.52
CA SER A 302 52.30 58.90 -158.04
C SER A 302 52.39 58.85 -159.57
N GLU A 303 52.25 57.68 -160.18
CA GLU A 303 52.17 57.51 -161.63
C GLU A 303 50.95 58.24 -162.22
N MET A 304 49.80 58.14 -161.56
CA MET A 304 48.58 58.84 -161.97
C MET A 304 48.70 60.37 -161.88
N LYS A 305 49.52 60.90 -160.96
CA LYS A 305 49.88 62.34 -160.96
C LYS A 305 50.73 62.71 -162.16
N VAL A 306 51.75 61.91 -162.50
CA VAL A 306 52.62 62.14 -163.67
C VAL A 306 51.80 62.12 -164.97
N LEU A 307 50.90 61.14 -165.13
CA LEU A 307 49.96 61.06 -166.26
C LEU A 307 49.00 62.26 -166.34
N LYS A 308 48.56 62.81 -165.20
CA LYS A 308 47.76 64.04 -165.17
C LYS A 308 48.55 65.27 -165.65
N THR A 309 49.83 65.39 -165.28
CA THR A 309 50.68 66.49 -165.76
C THR A 309 50.94 66.42 -167.25
N THR A 310 51.22 65.23 -167.82
CA THR A 310 51.44 65.09 -169.26
C THR A 310 50.16 65.29 -170.08
N LEU A 311 48.99 64.90 -169.56
CA LEU A 311 47.70 65.18 -170.20
C LEU A 311 47.43 66.69 -170.30
N ALA A 312 47.70 67.46 -169.23
CA ALA A 312 47.53 68.91 -169.22
C ALA A 312 48.45 69.65 -170.20
N GLU A 313 49.63 69.11 -170.50
CA GLU A 313 50.53 69.64 -171.54
C GLU A 313 50.02 69.34 -172.96
N LEU A 314 49.38 68.18 -173.16
CA LEU A 314 48.75 67.81 -174.44
C LEU A 314 47.51 68.68 -174.73
N GLU A 315 46.60 68.85 -173.76
CA GLU A 315 45.43 69.76 -173.90
C GLU A 315 45.82 71.21 -174.21
N LYS A 316 47.03 71.63 -173.83
CA LYS A 316 47.56 72.97 -174.08
C LYS A 316 48.17 73.10 -175.48
N ARG A 317 48.79 72.02 -176.01
CA ARG A 317 49.20 71.94 -177.41
C ARG A 317 48.00 71.90 -178.36
N GLU A 318 46.97 71.11 -178.05
CA GLU A 318 45.75 71.00 -178.86
C GLU A 318 45.05 72.37 -179.03
N ARG A 319 44.93 73.13 -177.94
CA ARG A 319 44.42 74.52 -177.95
C ARG A 319 45.28 75.53 -178.73
N GLN A 320 46.51 75.20 -179.11
CA GLN A 320 47.34 76.02 -180.00
C GLN A 320 47.19 75.65 -181.48
N VAL A 321 46.53 74.54 -181.82
CA VAL A 321 46.30 74.10 -183.21
C VAL A 321 44.90 74.52 -183.70
N CYS A 322 43.88 74.46 -182.83
CA CYS A 322 42.48 74.68 -183.21
C CYS A 322 42.09 76.13 -183.59
N SER A 323 43.02 77.11 -183.54
CA SER A 323 42.79 78.49 -184.01
C SER A 323 43.48 78.82 -185.35
N ALA A 324 44.22 77.86 -185.94
CA ALA A 324 45.01 78.12 -187.15
C ALA A 324 44.24 78.01 -188.47
N PHE A 325 43.08 77.35 -188.50
CA PHE A 325 42.33 77.06 -189.73
C PHE A 325 40.80 77.09 -189.52
N HIS A 326 40.18 78.25 -189.75
CA HIS A 326 38.79 78.42 -190.23
C HIS A 326 38.58 79.86 -190.73
N GLY A 327 38.85 80.12 -192.01
CA GLY A 327 38.61 81.41 -192.67
C GLY A 327 39.61 81.72 -193.80
N TYR A 328 39.14 81.71 -195.05
CA TYR A 328 39.86 82.24 -196.21
C TYR A 328 38.87 82.63 -197.33
N HIS A 329 38.90 83.90 -197.75
CA HIS A 329 38.39 84.42 -199.02
C HIS A 329 37.23 85.44 -199.01
N TYR A 330 36.88 86.22 -197.98
CA TYR A 330 37.35 86.30 -196.59
C TYR A 330 36.74 85.17 -195.72
N VAL A 331 35.40 85.13 -195.55
CA VAL A 331 34.41 86.22 -195.76
C VAL A 331 34.00 86.75 -194.40
#